data_AF-A0A165SFU7-F1
#
_entry.id   AF-A0A165SFU7-F1
#
_cell.length_a   1.000
_cell.length_b   1.000
_cell.length_c   1.000
_cell.angle_alpha   90.00
_cell.angle_beta   90.00
_cell.angle_gamma   90.00
#
_symmetry.space_group_name_H-M   'P 1'
#
loop_
_entity.id
_entity.type
_entity.pdbx_description
1 polymer ?
#
loop_
_entity_poly.entity_id
_entity_poly.type
_entity_poly.pdbx_seq_one_letter_code
_entity_poly.pdbx_strand_id
1 'polypeptide(L)'
;MTVVPNHDGAEVEVLHLHYNRLANYMNVAVLACLVYDILLTLPREVSLVWFSRWTIPKLLYFCNRYVPVAIFVALLIVNTDMNIPNHEYALFAVNQANPLLTCDSGVPA
;
A
#
# COMPACT_ATOMS: atom_id res chain seq x y z
N MET A 1 -30.90 -12.52 11.29
CA MET A 1 -30.07 -12.49 12.50
C MET A 1 -29.06 -11.36 12.32
N THR A 2 -29.44 -10.14 12.71
CA THR A 2 -28.51 -9.01 12.68
C THR A 2 -27.53 -9.19 13.83
N VAL A 3 -26.27 -9.43 13.52
CA VAL A 3 -25.20 -9.42 14.51
C VAL A 3 -25.19 -8.02 15.10
N VAL A 4 -25.68 -7.86 16.33
CA VAL A 4 -25.53 -6.64 17.10
C VAL A 4 -24.02 -6.48 17.33
N PRO A 5 -23.40 -5.37 16.89
CA PRO A 5 -21.98 -5.16 17.12
C PRO A 5 -21.76 -5.12 18.63
N ASN A 6 -20.94 -6.04 19.13
CA ASN A 6 -20.48 -6.02 20.49
C ASN A 6 -19.72 -4.70 20.69
N HIS A 7 -20.16 -3.85 21.63
CA HIS A 7 -19.57 -2.53 21.85
C HIS A 7 -18.04 -2.62 22.03
N ASP A 8 -17.59 -3.69 22.69
CA ASP A 8 -16.18 -3.97 22.94
C ASP A 8 -15.41 -4.37 21.67
N GLY A 9 -16.06 -4.94 20.66
CA GLY A 9 -15.42 -5.35 19.40
C GLY A 9 -15.36 -4.21 18.36
N ALA A 10 -16.36 -3.32 18.37
CA ALA A 10 -16.41 -2.18 17.47
C ALA A 10 -15.27 -1.18 17.72
N GLU A 11 -14.89 -0.97 18.99
CA GLU A 11 -13.74 -0.12 19.36
C GLU A 11 -12.40 -0.66 18.84
N VAL A 12 -12.24 -1.99 18.83
CA VAL A 12 -11.03 -2.65 18.34
C VAL A 12 -10.94 -2.52 16.81
N GLU A 13 -12.06 -2.67 16.11
CA GLU A 13 -12.11 -2.53 14.65
C GLU A 13 -11.79 -1.11 14.18
N VAL A 14 -12.35 -0.08 14.84
CA VAL A 14 -11.99 1.31 14.52
C VAL A 14 -10.53 1.59 14.86
N LEU A 15 -9.98 1.03 15.94
CA LEU A 15 -8.57 1.19 16.30
C LEU A 15 -7.66 0.62 15.20
N HIS A 16 -7.99 -0.55 14.65
CA HIS A 16 -7.23 -1.15 13.53
C HIS A 16 -7.22 -0.28 12.28
N LEU A 17 -8.34 0.36 11.94
CA LEU A 17 -8.41 1.29 10.81
C LEU A 17 -7.52 2.52 11.01
N HIS A 18 -7.51 3.08 12.22
CA HIS A 18 -6.66 4.23 12.55
C HIS A 18 -5.17 3.86 12.51
N TYR A 19 -4.82 2.67 13.02
CA TYR A 19 -3.45 2.17 13.01
C TYR A 19 -2.92 2.01 11.58
N ASN A 20 -3.69 1.40 10.68
CA ASN A 20 -3.28 1.18 9.29
C ASN A 20 -3.07 2.50 8.53
N ARG A 21 -3.93 3.51 8.77
CA ARG A 21 -3.76 4.84 8.17
C ARG A 21 -2.46 5.50 8.64
N LEU A 22 -2.17 5.44 9.94
CA LEU A 22 -0.94 5.98 10.49
C LEU A 22 0.28 5.26 9.90
N ALA A 23 0.25 3.93 9.83
CA ALA A 23 1.32 3.15 9.23
C ALA A 23 1.59 3.55 7.78
N ASN A 24 0.55 3.78 6.98
CA ASN A 24 0.67 4.25 5.60
C ASN A 24 1.34 5.62 5.48
N TYR A 25 0.93 6.60 6.29
CA TYR A 25 1.57 7.91 6.30
C TYR A 25 3.04 7.83 6.71
N MET A 26 3.36 7.01 7.71
CA MET A 26 4.73 6.78 8.13
C MET A 26 5.56 6.12 7.01
N ASN A 27 4.98 5.15 6.29
CA ASN A 27 5.63 4.49 5.18
C ASN A 27 6.01 5.47 4.06
N VAL A 28 5.09 6.37 3.71
CA VAL A 28 5.32 7.44 2.72
C VAL A 28 6.41 8.39 3.21
N ALA A 29 6.38 8.79 4.48
CA ALA A 29 7.38 9.69 5.06
C ALA A 29 8.78 9.05 5.05
N VAL A 30 8.89 7.78 5.43
CA VAL A 30 10.16 7.03 5.39
C VAL A 30 10.68 6.91 3.95
N LEU A 31 9.81 6.58 2.99
CA LEU A 31 10.16 6.50 1.58
C LEU A 31 10.68 7.85 1.05
N ALA A 32 10.00 8.95 1.38
CA ALA A 32 10.43 10.29 1.00
C ALA A 32 11.81 10.65 1.59
N CYS A 33 12.04 10.34 2.87
CA CYS A 33 13.35 10.52 3.51
C CYS A 33 14.44 9.67 2.83
N LEU A 34 14.15 8.41 2.48
CA LEU A 34 15.10 7.54 1.79
C LEU A 34 15.47 8.09 0.41
N VAL A 35 14.46 8.53 -0.36
CA VAL A 35 14.68 9.16 -1.67
C VAL A 35 15.48 10.43 -1.53
N TYR A 36 15.18 11.26 -0.53
CA TYR A 36 15.94 12.48 -0.27
C TYR A 36 17.42 12.21 0.04
N ASP A 37 17.70 11.21 0.89
CA ASP A 37 19.07 10.79 1.18
C ASP A 37 19.81 10.31 -0.08
N ILE A 38 19.13 9.54 -0.95
CA ILE A 38 19.67 9.12 -2.25
C ILE A 38 20.00 10.33 -3.12
N LEU A 39 19.08 11.28 -3.27
CA LEU A 39 19.27 12.47 -4.09
C LEU A 39 20.46 13.33 -3.61
N LEU A 40 20.68 13.41 -2.29
CA LEU A 40 21.76 14.20 -1.72
C LEU A 40 23.16 13.66 -2.06
N THR A 41 23.29 12.35 -2.14
CA THR A 41 24.59 11.69 -2.41
C THR A 41 24.77 11.30 -3.88
N LEU A 42 23.68 11.24 -4.67
CA LEU A 42 23.68 11.00 -6.12
C LEU A 42 24.73 11.78 -6.90
N PRO A 43 24.96 13.10 -6.71
CA PRO A 43 25.97 13.83 -7.51
C PRO A 43 27.40 13.30 -7.28
N ARG A 44 27.71 12.87 -6.05
CA ARG A 44 28.99 12.25 -5.71
C ARG A 44 29.07 10.82 -6.24
N GLU A 45 27.97 10.08 -6.19
CA GLU A 45 27.89 8.73 -6.75
C GLU A 45 28.00 8.73 -8.26
N VAL A 46 27.26 9.55 -8.99
CA VAL A 46 27.34 9.57 -10.46
C VAL A 46 28.76 9.89 -10.94
N SER A 47 29.44 10.84 -10.30
CA SER A 47 30.83 11.19 -10.67
C SER A 47 31.85 10.08 -10.36
N LEU A 48 31.75 9.39 -9.21
CA LEU A 48 32.71 8.34 -8.83
C LEU A 48 32.33 6.93 -9.31
N VAL A 49 31.05 6.62 -9.42
CA VAL A 49 30.51 5.26 -9.59
C VAL A 49 30.19 5.00 -11.05
N TRP A 50 29.51 5.92 -11.74
CA TRP A 50 29.06 5.69 -13.13
C TRP A 50 30.20 5.70 -14.15
N PHE A 51 31.27 6.47 -13.91
CA PHE A 51 32.45 6.50 -14.80
C PHE A 51 33.54 5.48 -14.41
N SER A 52 33.38 4.77 -13.30
CA SER A 52 34.37 3.85 -12.77
C SER A 52 34.03 2.39 -13.12
N ARG A 53 35.06 1.53 -13.26
CA ARG A 53 34.91 0.11 -13.62
C ARG A 53 33.88 -0.60 -12.71
N TRP A 54 33.07 -1.48 -13.29
CA TRP A 54 32.06 -2.27 -12.57
C TRP A 54 32.74 -3.28 -11.65
N THR A 55 32.68 -3.04 -10.34
CA THR A 55 33.23 -3.91 -9.30
C THR A 55 32.09 -4.46 -8.43
N ILE A 56 32.21 -5.70 -7.95
CA ILE A 56 31.22 -6.35 -7.08
C ILE A 56 30.77 -5.49 -5.86
N PRO A 57 31.67 -4.79 -5.12
CA PRO A 57 31.23 -3.90 -4.04
C PRO A 57 30.29 -2.78 -4.50
N LYS A 58 30.37 -2.38 -5.76
CA LYS A 58 29.49 -1.38 -6.38
C LYS A 58 28.06 -1.91 -6.50
N LEU A 59 27.91 -3.17 -6.93
CA LEU A 59 26.60 -3.84 -6.99
C LEU A 59 26.00 -4.01 -5.59
N LEU A 60 26.81 -4.43 -4.62
CA LEU A 60 26.36 -4.59 -3.23
C LEU A 60 25.88 -3.26 -2.64
N TYR A 61 26.55 -2.16 -2.99
CA TYR A 61 26.13 -0.81 -2.62
C TYR A 61 24.77 -0.42 -3.23
N PHE A 62 24.58 -0.66 -4.53
CA PHE A 62 23.29 -0.46 -5.20
C PHE A 62 22.19 -1.34 -4.60
N CYS A 63 22.46 -2.62 -4.34
CA CYS A 63 21.46 -3.49 -3.70
C CYS A 63 21.08 -2.96 -2.32
N ASN A 64 22.04 -2.60 -1.48
CA ASN A 64 21.75 -2.14 -0.12
C ASN A 64 20.93 -0.84 -0.11
N ARG A 65 21.06 0.00 -1.14
CA ARG A 65 20.37 1.28 -1.19
C ARG A 65 19.03 1.28 -1.93
N TYR A 66 18.93 0.54 -3.01
CA TYR A 66 17.73 0.55 -3.87
C TYR A 66 16.74 -0.56 -3.49
N VAL A 67 17.20 -1.66 -2.87
CA VAL A 67 16.31 -2.73 -2.38
C VAL A 67 15.38 -2.24 -1.27
N PRO A 68 15.84 -1.49 -0.24
CA PRO A 68 14.93 -0.95 0.77
C PRO A 68 13.85 -0.04 0.16
N VAL A 69 14.23 0.83 -0.79
CA VAL A 69 13.26 1.68 -1.50
C VAL A 69 12.21 0.81 -2.20
N ALA A 70 12.64 -0.22 -2.93
CA ALA A 70 11.71 -1.14 -3.61
C ALA A 70 10.79 -1.88 -2.64
N ILE A 71 11.32 -2.32 -1.49
CA ILE A 71 10.53 -2.95 -0.43
C ILE A 71 9.51 -1.97 0.14
N PHE A 72 9.91 -0.74 0.46
CA PHE A 72 9.02 0.29 0.98
C PHE A 72 7.90 0.66 -0.01
N VAL A 73 8.23 0.73 -1.31
CA VAL A 73 7.23 0.94 -2.38
C VAL A 73 6.28 -0.25 -2.48
N ALA A 74 6.79 -1.48 -2.47
CA ALA A 74 5.95 -2.68 -2.52
C ALA A 74 5.03 -2.77 -1.29
N LEU A 75 5.55 -2.48 -0.10
CA LEU A 75 4.76 -2.43 1.13
C LEU A 75 3.67 -1.37 1.04
N LEU A 76 3.98 -0.18 0.50
CA LEU A 76 2.99 0.88 0.33
C LEU A 76 1.84 0.41 -0.58
N ILE A 77 2.13 -0.22 -1.71
CA ILE A 77 1.13 -0.77 -2.63
C ILE A 77 0.22 -1.78 -1.91
N VAL A 78 0.82 -2.76 -1.22
CA VAL A 78 0.06 -3.78 -0.48
C VAL A 78 -0.82 -3.17 0.61
N ASN A 79 -0.30 -2.20 1.36
CA ASN A 79 -1.07 -1.56 2.43
C ASN A 79 -2.16 -0.63 1.88
N THR A 80 -1.99 -0.05 0.68
CA THR A 80 -3.04 0.72 0.00
C THR A 80 -4.12 -0.19 -0.58
N ASP A 81 -3.76 -1.35 -1.13
CA ASP A 81 -4.73 -2.31 -1.68
C ASP A 81 -5.64 -2.88 -0.58
N MET A 82 -5.09 -3.09 0.63
CA MET A 82 -5.90 -3.46 1.80
C MET A 82 -6.77 -2.31 2.34
N ASN A 83 -6.54 -1.07 1.91
CA ASN A 83 -7.30 0.12 2.31
C ASN A 83 -8.27 0.60 1.21
N ILE A 84 -8.36 -0.06 0.06
CA ILE A 84 -9.43 0.16 -0.91
C ILE A 84 -10.69 -0.52 -0.32
N PRO A 85 -11.70 0.24 0.14
CA PRO A 85 -12.97 -0.36 0.46
C PRO A 85 -13.53 -0.84 -0.87
N ASN A 86 -13.37 -2.12 -1.13
CA ASN A 86 -14.33 -3.02 -1.75
C ASN A 86 -15.62 -2.40 -2.30
N HIS A 87 -15.57 -1.43 -3.21
CA HIS A 87 -16.79 -0.93 -3.84
C HIS A 87 -17.45 -2.07 -4.63
N GLU A 88 -16.65 -3.02 -5.13
CA GLU A 88 -17.13 -4.28 -5.68
C GLU A 88 -17.72 -5.22 -4.60
N TYR A 89 -17.03 -5.53 -3.49
CA TYR A 89 -17.63 -6.43 -2.47
C TYR A 89 -18.81 -5.79 -1.72
N ALA A 90 -18.89 -4.46 -1.62
CA ALA A 90 -20.03 -3.74 -1.08
C ALA A 90 -21.24 -3.86 -2.00
N LEU A 91 -21.06 -3.77 -3.32
CA LEU A 91 -22.12 -4.07 -4.29
C LEU A 91 -22.55 -5.53 -4.24
N PHE A 92 -21.63 -6.48 -4.12
CA PHE A 92 -21.98 -7.90 -3.95
C PHE A 92 -22.74 -8.14 -2.64
N ALA A 93 -22.33 -7.53 -1.52
CA ALA A 93 -23.03 -7.63 -0.24
C ALA A 93 -24.42 -6.96 -0.26
N VAL A 94 -24.55 -5.80 -0.91
CA VAL A 94 -25.83 -5.10 -1.12
C VAL A 94 -26.75 -5.92 -2.03
N ASN A 95 -26.25 -6.46 -3.14
CA ASN A 95 -27.02 -7.31 -4.05
C ASN A 95 -27.41 -8.64 -3.40
N GLN A 96 -26.58 -9.21 -2.54
CA GLN A 96 -26.90 -10.42 -1.79
C GLN A 96 -27.90 -10.16 -0.65
N ALA A 97 -27.90 -8.97 -0.07
CA ALA A 97 -28.89 -8.53 0.92
C ALA A 97 -30.22 -8.06 0.31
N ASN A 98 -30.24 -7.67 -0.97
CA ASN A 98 -31.43 -7.29 -1.73
C ASN A 98 -31.69 -8.25 -2.91
N PRO A 99 -32.21 -9.46 -2.65
CA PRO A 99 -32.61 -10.39 -3.72
C PRO A 99 -33.82 -9.90 -4.55
N LEU A 100 -34.42 -8.75 -4.21
CA LEU A 100 -35.61 -8.21 -4.90
C LEU A 100 -35.30 -7.24 -6.04
N LEU A 101 -34.04 -6.83 -6.24
CA LEU A 101 -33.64 -5.91 -7.33
C LEU A 101 -33.02 -6.61 -8.54
N THR A 102 -32.71 -7.91 -8.46
CA THR A 102 -32.14 -8.68 -9.59
C THR A 102 -33.20 -9.12 -10.60
N CYS A 103 -34.49 -8.89 -10.32
CA CYS A 103 -35.60 -9.34 -11.16
C CYS A 103 -36.00 -8.34 -12.25
N ASP A 104 -35.48 -7.09 -12.25
CA ASP A 104 -36.04 -6.01 -13.08
C ASP A 104 -35.11 -5.47 -14.17
N SER A 105 -33.87 -5.96 -14.31
CA SER A 105 -33.08 -5.68 -15.51
C SER A 105 -33.47 -6.63 -16.63
N GLY A 106 -34.65 -6.41 -17.19
CA GLY A 106 -35.06 -6.95 -18.49
C GLY A 106 -34.12 -6.42 -19.57
N VAL A 107 -33.03 -7.15 -19.82
CA VAL A 107 -32.18 -6.99 -21.00
C VAL A 107 -32.58 -8.07 -22.00
N PRO A 108 -33.34 -7.75 -23.06
CA PRO A 108 -33.45 -8.63 -24.22
C PRO A 108 -32.21 -8.49 -25.11
N ALA A 109 -31.82 -9.63 -25.72
CA ALA A 109 -30.84 -9.71 -26.80
C ALA A 109 -31.35 -9.05 -28.08
#